data_AF-A0A2E7S091-F1
#
_entry.id   AF-A0A2E7S091-F1
#
_cell.length_a   1.000
_cell.length_b   1.000
_cell.length_c   1.000
_cell.angle_alpha   90.00
_cell.angle_beta   90.00
_cell.angle_gamma   90.00
#
_symmetry.space_group_name_H-M   'P 1'
#
loop_
_entity.id
_entity.type
_entity.pdbx_description
1 polymer ?
#
loop_
_entity_poly.entity_id
_entity_poly.type
_entity_poly.pdbx_seq_one_letter_code
_entity_poly.pdbx_strand_id
1 'polypeptide(L)'
;MVNDPQGVLDGRQVSVSIPSRDGKVAAESQPIRSDGVAQRLLWKDREDLTAWIGKPIRLRFTWRYTKLFTFQVVGRMPSSEPR
;
A
#
# COMPACT_ATOMS: atom_id res chain seq x y z
N MET A 1 17.62 22.52 -24.45
CA MET A 1 16.22 22.17 -24.14
C MET A 1 16.22 20.85 -23.41
N VAL A 2 15.73 20.87 -22.18
CA VAL A 2 15.60 19.72 -21.28
C VAL A 2 14.48 18.81 -21.81
N ASN A 3 14.71 17.49 -21.79
CA ASN A 3 13.63 16.51 -21.82
C ASN A 3 14.08 15.30 -21.00
N ASP A 4 13.78 15.38 -19.70
CA ASP A 4 13.76 14.24 -18.77
C ASP A 4 12.41 13.54 -18.89
N PRO A 5 12.31 12.32 -19.45
CA PRO A 5 11.18 11.46 -19.20
C PRO A 5 11.49 10.62 -17.95
N GLN A 6 11.11 11.15 -16.79
CA GLN A 6 10.73 10.42 -15.58
C GLN A 6 11.76 9.36 -15.10
N GLY A 7 12.56 9.78 -14.12
CA GLY A 7 13.67 9.03 -13.55
C GLY A 7 13.41 7.53 -13.37
N VAL A 8 14.41 6.77 -13.79
CA VAL A 8 14.66 5.39 -13.36
C VAL A 8 14.74 5.42 -11.84
N LEU A 9 13.59 5.29 -11.19
CA LEU A 9 13.55 5.04 -9.76
C LEU A 9 14.20 3.66 -9.59
N ASP A 10 15.41 3.70 -9.06
CA ASP A 10 16.25 2.60 -8.58
C ASP A 10 15.43 1.33 -8.31
N GLY A 11 15.92 0.13 -8.65
CA GLY A 11 15.19 -1.14 -8.50
C GLY A 11 14.71 -1.49 -7.06
N ARG A 12 14.90 -0.58 -6.11
CA ARG A 12 14.40 -0.57 -4.74
C ARG A 12 12.92 -0.24 -4.70
N GLN A 13 12.09 -1.20 -4.29
CA GLN A 13 10.66 -0.96 -4.14
C GLN A 13 10.02 -1.86 -3.09
N VAL A 14 8.98 -1.33 -2.47
CA VAL A 14 8.03 -2.10 -1.66
C VAL A 14 6.68 -2.12 -2.37
N SER A 15 6.05 -3.29 -2.47
CA SER A 15 4.63 -3.38 -2.79
C SER A 15 3.87 -4.06 -1.64
N VAL A 16 2.60 -3.68 -1.50
CA VAL A 16 1.70 -4.24 -0.49
C VAL A 16 0.54 -4.91 -1.21
N SER A 17 0.15 -6.09 -0.75
CA SER A 17 -1.00 -6.82 -1.30
C SER A 17 -1.91 -7.32 -0.19
N ILE A 18 -3.20 -7.44 -0.51
CA ILE A 18 -4.19 -8.12 0.30
C ILE A 18 -4.46 -9.47 -0.38
N PRO A 19 -4.12 -10.61 0.24
CA PRO A 19 -4.50 -11.91 -0.29
C PRO A 19 -5.97 -12.22 0.05
N SER A 20 -6.69 -12.81 -0.89
CA SER A 20 -7.98 -13.45 -0.63
C SER A 20 -7.82 -14.77 0.13
N ARG A 21 -8.96 -15.32 0.58
CA ARG A 21 -9.01 -16.60 1.30
C ARG A 21 -8.41 -17.77 0.50
N ASP A 22 -8.51 -17.74 -0.82
CA ASP A 22 -7.94 -18.75 -1.73
C ASP A 22 -6.45 -18.50 -2.05
N GLY A 23 -5.83 -17.51 -1.43
CA GLY A 23 -4.41 -17.19 -1.61
C GLY A 23 -4.10 -16.34 -2.85
N LYS A 24 -5.10 -15.99 -3.66
CA LYS A 24 -4.94 -15.04 -4.78
C LYS A 24 -4.77 -13.62 -4.26
N VAL A 25 -4.32 -12.72 -5.12
CA VAL A 25 -4.24 -11.28 -4.79
C VAL A 25 -5.63 -10.69 -4.97
N ALA A 26 -6.21 -10.23 -3.87
CA ALA A 26 -7.49 -9.52 -3.84
C ALA A 26 -7.33 -8.01 -3.89
N ALA A 27 -6.14 -7.49 -3.56
CA ALA A 27 -5.74 -6.15 -3.94
C ALA A 27 -4.22 -5.96 -3.96
N GLU A 28 -3.72 -5.06 -4.79
CA GLU A 28 -2.28 -4.72 -4.87
C GLU A 28 -2.01 -3.22 -4.92
N SER A 29 -1.00 -2.75 -4.21
CA SER A 29 -0.54 -1.37 -4.26
C SER A 29 0.33 -1.10 -5.49
N GLN A 30 0.38 0.15 -5.91
CA GLN A 30 1.49 0.66 -6.70
C GLN A 30 2.81 0.52 -5.90
N PRO A 31 3.95 0.35 -6.59
CA PRO A 31 5.25 0.29 -5.92
C PRO A 31 5.57 1.58 -5.18
N ILE A 32 5.91 1.46 -3.90
CA ILE A 32 6.47 2.55 -3.09
C ILE A 32 7.97 2.59 -3.37
N ARG A 33 8.46 3.72 -3.86
CA ARG A 33 9.87 3.93 -4.25
C ARG A 33 10.51 5.09 -3.49
N SER A 34 10.12 5.29 -2.24
CA SER A 34 10.55 6.40 -1.38
C SER A 34 11.00 5.89 -0.02
N ASP A 35 12.03 6.52 0.51
CA ASP A 35 12.57 6.25 1.85
C ASP A 35 11.94 7.19 2.89
N GLY A 36 10.62 7.08 3.07
CA GLY A 36 9.84 7.99 3.92
C GLY A 36 8.87 7.27 4.86
N VAL A 37 8.50 7.96 5.94
CA VAL A 37 7.42 7.54 6.86
C VAL A 37 6.06 8.03 6.37
N ALA A 38 4.99 7.42 6.90
CA ALA A 38 3.59 7.83 6.64
C ALA A 38 3.17 7.84 5.16
N GLN A 39 3.73 6.94 4.35
CA GLN A 39 3.36 6.82 2.93
C GLN A 39 1.95 6.25 2.79
N ARG A 40 1.08 6.96 2.05
CA ARG A 40 -0.24 6.46 1.69
C ARG A 40 -0.11 5.47 0.54
N LEU A 41 -0.63 4.25 0.75
CA LEU A 41 -0.73 3.26 -0.32
C LEU A 41 -1.71 3.75 -1.39
N LEU A 42 -1.24 3.78 -2.63
CA LEU A 42 -2.10 3.89 -3.80
C LEU A 42 -2.34 2.49 -4.32
N TRP A 43 -3.61 2.10 -4.45
CA TRP A 43 -3.98 0.80 -4.99
C TRP A 43 -3.99 0.84 -6.51
N LYS A 44 -3.58 -0.26 -7.15
CA LYS A 44 -3.71 -0.42 -8.60
C LYS A 44 -5.19 -0.44 -8.98
N ASP A 45 -5.47 -0.01 -10.20
CA ASP A 45 -6.81 -0.07 -10.84
C ASP A 45 -7.97 0.52 -10.03
N ARG A 46 -7.67 1.41 -9.07
CA ARG A 46 -8.65 2.01 -8.14
C ARG A 46 -9.55 0.96 -7.48
N GLU A 47 -8.94 -0.14 -7.06
CA GLU A 47 -9.66 -1.25 -6.47
C GLU A 47 -10.51 -0.80 -5.27
N ASP A 48 -11.80 -1.12 -5.33
CA ASP A 48 -12.75 -0.72 -4.31
C ASP A 48 -12.54 -1.59 -3.05
N LEU A 49 -11.79 -1.04 -2.10
CA LEU A 49 -11.53 -1.72 -0.83
C LEU A 49 -12.69 -1.63 0.16
N THR A 50 -13.82 -1.00 -0.20
CA THR A 50 -14.97 -0.87 0.71
C THR A 50 -15.53 -2.23 1.13
N ALA A 51 -15.38 -3.26 0.29
CA ALA A 51 -15.77 -4.64 0.60
C ALA A 51 -15.07 -5.24 1.84
N TRP A 52 -13.95 -4.64 2.26
CA TRP A 52 -13.14 -5.05 3.40
C TRP A 52 -13.37 -4.21 4.67
N ILE A 53 -14.22 -3.19 4.62
CA ILE A 53 -14.55 -2.37 5.79
C ILE A 53 -15.14 -3.27 6.89
N GLY A 54 -14.58 -3.15 8.11
CA GLY A 54 -14.99 -3.92 9.28
C GLY A 54 -14.58 -5.40 9.24
N LYS A 55 -13.85 -5.85 8.21
CA LYS A 55 -13.36 -7.22 8.09
C LYS A 55 -11.87 -7.29 8.39
N PRO A 56 -11.39 -8.38 9.03
CA PRO A 56 -9.96 -8.60 9.18
C PRO A 56 -9.33 -8.77 7.79
N ILE A 57 -8.21 -8.07 7.57
CA ILE A 57 -7.38 -8.22 6.37
C ILE A 57 -6.00 -8.74 6.74
N ARG A 58 -5.34 -9.40 5.80
CA ARG A 58 -3.91 -9.72 5.89
C ARG A 58 -3.18 -8.79 4.93
N LEU A 59 -2.12 -8.14 5.39
CA LEU A 59 -1.21 -7.40 4.53
C LEU A 59 0.00 -8.28 4.21
N ARG A 60 0.36 -8.38 2.94
CA ARG A 60 1.60 -9.02 2.47
C ARG A 60 2.49 -7.98 1.82
N PHE A 61 3.68 -7.81 2.37
CA PHE A 61 4.70 -6.90 1.87
C PHE A 61 5.70 -7.68 1.01
N THR A 62 6.02 -7.15 -0.17
CA THR A 62 7.06 -7.69 -1.05
C THR A 62 8.11 -6.62 -1.27
N TRP A 63 9.37 -6.95 -0.99
CA TRP A 63 10.49 -6.02 -1.09
C TRP A 63 11.43 -6.45 -2.21
N ARG A 64 11.96 -5.45 -2.92
CA ARG A 64 13.06 -5.62 -3.86
C ARG A 64 14.12 -4.60 -3.51
N TYR A 65 15.35 -5.04 -3.21
CA TYR A 65 16.50 -4.19 -2.87
C TYR A 65 16.21 -3.10 -1.81
N THR A 66 15.32 -3.37 -0.85
CA THR A 66 14.93 -2.45 0.21
C THR A 66 14.69 -3.20 1.52
N LYS A 67 14.60 -2.48 2.64
CA LYS A 67 14.33 -3.02 3.99
C LYS A 67 13.17 -2.25 4.61
N LEU A 68 12.22 -2.97 5.21
CA LEU A 68 11.18 -2.37 6.05
C LEU A 68 11.68 -2.31 7.49
N PHE A 69 11.97 -1.12 7.99
CA PHE A 69 12.37 -0.93 9.39
C PHE A 69 11.18 -0.91 10.34
N THR A 70 10.07 -0.28 9.94
CA THR A 70 8.85 -0.18 10.74
C THR A 70 7.62 -0.05 9.84
N PHE A 71 6.48 -0.55 10.31
CA PHE A 71 5.17 -0.27 9.73
C PHE A 71 4.18 0.09 10.84
N GLN A 72 3.24 0.97 10.52
CA GLN A 72 2.21 1.44 11.43
C GLN A 72 0.88 1.48 10.69
N VAL A 73 -0.19 1.03 11.34
CA VAL A 73 -1.56 1.20 10.87
C VAL A 73 -2.22 2.24 11.76
N VAL A 74 -2.46 3.44 11.22
CA VAL A 74 -3.23 4.48 11.90
C VAL A 74 -4.67 4.43 11.40
N GLY A 75 -5.57 3.93 12.24
CA GLY A 75 -7.01 4.03 12.02
C GLY A 75 -7.53 5.34 12.58
N ARG A 76 -8.25 6.13 11.78
CA ARG A 76 -9.22 7.07 12.34
C ARG A 76 -10.44 6.23 12.71
N MET A 77 -10.58 5.87 13.98
CA MET A 77 -11.85 5.28 14.42
C MET A 77 -12.93 6.33 14.17
N PRO A 78 -14.05 5.99 13.50
CA PRO A 78 -15.21 6.88 13.50
C PRO A 78 -15.62 7.09 14.96
N SER A 79 -15.71 8.34 15.40
CA SER A 79 -16.19 8.68 16.73
C SER A 79 -17.60 8.12 16.88
N SER A 80 -17.83 7.27 17.87
CA SER A 80 -19.14 6.71 18.19
C SER A 80 -20.09 7.74 18.83
N GLU A 81 -19.85 9.04 18.67
CA GLU A 81 -20.73 10.09 19.19
C GLU A 81 -21.87 10.36 18.20
N PRO A 82 -23.13 10.19 18.60
CA PRO A 82 -24.25 10.71 17.84
C PRO A 82 -24.24 12.25 17.94
N ARG A 83 -24.34 12.92 16.78
CA ARG A 83 -24.67 14.35 16.72
C ARG A 83 -26.14 14.59 17.03
#